data_AF-A0A3D3WFB1-F1
#
_entry.id   AF-A0A3D3WFB1-F1
#
_cell.length_a   1.000
_cell.length_b   1.000
_cell.length_c   1.000
_cell.angle_alpha   90.00
_cell.angle_beta   90.00
_cell.angle_gamma   90.00
#
_symmetry.space_group_name_H-M   'P 1'
#
loop_
_entity.id
_entity.type
_entity.pdbx_description
1 polymer ?
#
loop_
_entity_poly.entity_id
_entity_poly.type
_entity_poly.pdbx_seq_one_letter_code
_entity_poly.pdbx_strand_id
1 'polypeptide(L)'
;DKPRFADIADDFLQFIDKATLIIHNASFDMGFINAELSRLQKPAISNDHVIDTLLMARQKFPGGQASLDALCKKFGIDNSDRDLHGALIDADLLAFVYIELIGGKQPDLMGAITSDANDKHQNQNLNVSPDQAPAPASRADTSKIRPPRQFPQDADELAAHQQFIASINASIWQKYQS
;
A
#
# COMPACT_ATOMS: atom_id res chain seq x y z
N ASP A 1 7.71 29.66 -33.03
CA ASP A 1 6.50 29.49 -32.20
C ASP A 1 6.13 28.03 -32.04
N LYS A 2 5.49 27.69 -30.92
CA LYS A 2 4.93 26.36 -30.66
C LYS A 2 3.47 26.33 -31.13
N PRO A 3 2.95 25.18 -31.60
CA PRO A 3 1.57 25.06 -32.04
C PRO A 3 0.59 25.30 -30.88
N ARG A 4 -0.64 25.73 -31.19
CA ARG A 4 -1.71 25.82 -30.19
C ARG A 4 -2.31 24.45 -29.97
N PHE A 5 -3.03 24.26 -28.85
CA PHE A 5 -3.73 23.00 -28.57
C PHE A 5 -4.70 22.62 -29.69
N ALA A 6 -5.39 23.59 -30.29
CA ALA A 6 -6.29 23.38 -31.42
C ALA A 6 -5.62 22.69 -32.62
N ASP A 7 -4.33 22.96 -32.85
CA ASP A 7 -3.58 22.44 -33.99
C ASP A 7 -3.12 20.99 -33.77
N ILE A 8 -3.04 20.54 -32.52
CA ILE A 8 -2.54 19.20 -32.12
C ILE A 8 -3.61 18.32 -31.46
N ALA A 9 -4.82 18.84 -31.25
CA ALA A 9 -5.85 18.15 -30.47
C ALA A 9 -6.26 16.81 -31.09
N ASP A 10 -6.38 16.75 -32.41
CA ASP A 10 -6.76 15.52 -33.11
C ASP A 10 -5.64 14.45 -33.06
N ASP A 11 -4.39 14.85 -33.28
CA ASP A 11 -3.23 13.97 -33.14
C ASP A 11 -3.09 13.45 -31.71
N PHE A 12 -3.34 14.31 -30.72
CA PHE A 12 -3.33 13.93 -29.30
C PHE A 12 -4.43 12.92 -28.97
N LEU A 13 -5.67 13.16 -29.42
CA LEU A 13 -6.79 12.23 -29.22
C LEU A 13 -6.53 10.87 -29.88
N GLN A 14 -5.92 10.87 -31.07
CA GLN A 14 -5.52 9.64 -31.73
C GLN A 14 -4.41 8.90 -30.98
N PHE A 15 -3.44 9.64 -30.42
CA PHE A 15 -2.33 9.06 -29.66
C PHE A 15 -2.80 8.35 -28.38
N ILE A 16 -3.79 8.91 -27.70
CA ILE A 16 -4.35 8.32 -26.47
C ILE A 16 -5.49 7.32 -26.73
N ASP A 17 -5.93 7.15 -27.98
CA ASP A 17 -7.01 6.23 -28.31
C ASP A 17 -6.64 4.81 -27.86
N LYS A 18 -7.52 4.19 -27.06
CA LYS A 18 -7.36 2.86 -26.45
C LYS A 18 -6.18 2.71 -25.47
N ALA A 19 -5.47 3.78 -25.15
CA ALA A 19 -4.44 3.75 -24.12
C ALA A 19 -5.05 3.90 -22.72
N THR A 20 -4.40 3.32 -21.71
CA THR A 20 -4.70 3.60 -20.30
C THR A 20 -3.88 4.80 -19.87
N LEU A 21 -4.53 5.85 -19.38
CA LEU A 21 -3.88 7.07 -18.96
C LEU A 21 -3.47 6.96 -17.50
N ILE A 22 -2.16 6.94 -17.25
CA ILE A 22 -1.60 6.91 -15.90
C ILE A 22 -1.18 8.34 -15.56
N ILE A 23 -1.86 8.95 -14.58
CA ILE A 23 -1.67 10.36 -14.23
C ILE A 23 -1.47 10.48 -12.72
N HIS A 24 -0.63 11.42 -12.29
CA HIS A 24 -0.49 11.77 -10.89
C HIS A 24 -1.43 12.92 -10.56
N ASN A 25 -2.46 12.66 -9.74
CA ASN A 25 -3.57 13.60 -9.50
C ASN A 25 -4.43 13.83 -10.76
N ALA A 26 -4.94 12.74 -11.33
CA ALA A 26 -5.66 12.72 -12.61
C ALA A 26 -6.76 13.80 -12.76
N SER A 27 -7.44 14.16 -11.67
CA SER A 27 -8.47 15.21 -11.68
C SER A 27 -7.97 16.57 -12.20
N PHE A 28 -6.69 16.88 -12.00
CA PHE A 28 -6.09 18.12 -12.47
C PHE A 28 -5.94 18.10 -13.99
N ASP A 29 -5.14 17.19 -14.53
CA ASP A 29 -4.85 17.10 -15.96
C ASP A 29 -6.11 16.83 -16.79
N MET A 30 -6.97 15.91 -16.35
CA MET A 30 -8.24 15.62 -17.03
C MET A 30 -9.17 16.84 -17.05
N GLY A 31 -9.15 17.65 -15.99
CA GLY A 31 -9.89 18.91 -15.94
C GLY A 31 -9.40 19.91 -16.99
N PHE A 32 -8.08 20.05 -17.14
CA PHE A 32 -7.49 20.91 -18.17
C PHE A 32 -7.77 20.39 -19.59
N ILE A 33 -7.53 19.11 -19.85
CA ILE A 33 -7.72 18.52 -21.17
C ILE A 33 -9.19 18.62 -21.60
N ASN A 34 -10.13 18.23 -20.72
CA ASN A 34 -11.56 18.29 -21.04
C ASN A 34 -12.08 19.74 -21.20
N ALA A 35 -11.50 20.70 -20.47
CA ALA A 35 -11.84 22.12 -20.67
C ALA A 35 -11.38 22.62 -22.05
N GLU A 36 -10.16 22.27 -22.49
CA GLU A 36 -9.68 22.65 -23.82
C GLU A 36 -10.46 21.93 -24.94
N LEU A 37 -10.79 20.65 -24.77
CA LEU A 37 -11.65 19.91 -25.72
C LEU A 37 -13.05 20.54 -25.83
N SER A 38 -13.63 20.97 -24.71
CA SER A 38 -14.91 21.67 -24.68
C SER A 38 -14.88 22.99 -25.46
N ARG A 39 -13.79 23.76 -25.36
CA ARG A 39 -13.58 24.98 -26.18
C ARG A 39 -13.51 24.69 -27.67
N LEU A 40 -13.04 23.50 -28.05
CA LEU A 40 -12.99 23.02 -29.43
C LEU A 40 -14.25 22.26 -29.87
N GLN A 41 -15.28 22.19 -29.01
CA GLN A 41 -16.52 21.44 -29.24
C GLN A 41 -16.27 19.95 -29.52
N LYS A 42 -15.21 19.38 -28.94
CA LYS A 42 -14.87 17.95 -29.02
C LYS A 42 -15.43 17.19 -27.81
N PRO A 43 -15.70 15.88 -27.94
CA PRO A 43 -16.17 15.06 -26.82
C PRO A 43 -15.13 15.03 -25.70
N ALA A 44 -15.61 15.02 -24.45
CA ALA A 44 -14.75 14.87 -23.28
C ALA A 44 -14.21 13.43 -23.19
N ILE A 45 -12.99 13.29 -22.67
CA ILE A 45 -12.38 12.00 -22.39
C ILE A 45 -12.99 11.43 -21.11
N SER A 46 -13.46 10.18 -21.18
CA SER A 46 -13.99 9.46 -20.02
C SER A 46 -12.88 9.08 -19.04
N ASN A 47 -13.21 9.05 -17.74
CA ASN A 47 -12.28 8.61 -16.70
C ASN A 47 -12.19 7.08 -16.58
N ASP A 48 -12.93 6.31 -17.39
CA ASP A 48 -13.00 4.85 -17.30
C ASP A 48 -11.65 4.15 -17.51
N HIS A 49 -10.75 4.77 -18.28
CA HIS A 49 -9.40 4.27 -18.58
C HIS A 49 -8.29 5.11 -17.93
N VAL A 50 -8.61 5.86 -16.87
CA VAL A 50 -7.67 6.74 -16.18
C VAL A 50 -7.29 6.14 -14.82
N ILE A 51 -6.00 5.96 -14.59
CA ILE A 51 -5.43 5.48 -13.34
C ILE A 51 -4.79 6.67 -12.60
N ASP A 52 -5.32 7.00 -11.43
CA ASP A 52 -4.73 8.00 -10.55
C ASP A 52 -3.69 7.37 -9.60
N THR A 53 -2.41 7.61 -9.90
CA THR A 53 -1.30 7.13 -9.08
C THR A 53 -1.24 7.76 -7.69
N LEU A 54 -1.82 8.95 -7.50
CA LEU A 54 -1.89 9.60 -6.19
C LEU A 54 -2.78 8.80 -5.24
N LEU A 55 -3.93 8.33 -5.75
CA LEU A 55 -4.85 7.49 -4.98
C LEU A 55 -4.19 6.15 -4.65
N MET A 56 -3.51 5.53 -5.63
CA MET A 56 -2.74 4.30 -5.42
C MET A 56 -1.67 4.48 -4.33
N ALA A 57 -0.91 5.57 -4.38
CA ALA A 57 0.12 5.88 -3.40
C ALA A 57 -0.45 6.09 -1.99
N ARG A 58 -1.59 6.78 -1.86
CA ARG A 58 -2.28 7.01 -0.58
C ARG A 58 -2.82 5.72 0.03
N GLN A 59 -3.31 4.79 -0.80
CA GLN A 59 -3.76 3.48 -0.35
C GLN A 59 -2.59 2.61 0.12
N LYS A 60 -1.47 2.62 -0.62
CA LYS A 60 -0.26 1.83 -0.29
C LYS A 60 0.49 2.39 0.93
N PHE A 61 0.49 3.72 1.10
CA PHE A 61 1.20 4.41 2.17
C PHE A 61 0.28 5.39 2.93
N PRO A 62 -0.65 4.87 3.75
CA PRO A 62 -1.57 5.71 4.50
C PRO A 62 -0.82 6.64 5.46
N GLY A 63 -1.12 7.94 5.41
CA GLY A 63 -0.47 8.97 6.24
C GLY A 63 0.91 9.43 5.76
N GLY A 64 1.45 8.83 4.69
CA GLY A 64 2.71 9.26 4.07
C GLY A 64 2.53 10.40 3.08
N GLN A 65 3.63 11.09 2.77
CA GLN A 65 3.67 12.02 1.64
C GLN A 65 3.51 11.22 0.33
N ALA A 66 2.56 11.63 -0.50
CA ALA A 66 2.23 10.98 -1.76
C ALA A 66 2.50 11.89 -2.97
N SER A 67 3.33 12.93 -2.83
CA SER A 67 3.79 13.72 -3.97
C SER A 67 4.77 12.91 -4.82
N LEU A 68 4.85 13.21 -6.11
CA LEU A 68 5.78 12.57 -7.04
C LEU A 68 7.22 12.60 -6.51
N ASP A 69 7.70 13.75 -6.02
CA ASP A 69 9.05 13.87 -5.44
C ASP A 69 9.26 12.99 -4.20
N ALA A 70 8.24 12.87 -3.34
CA ALA A 70 8.32 12.01 -2.16
C ALA A 70 8.36 10.52 -2.54
N LEU A 71 7.63 10.15 -3.60
CA LEU A 71 7.63 8.80 -4.15
C LEU A 71 8.98 8.48 -4.81
N CYS A 72 9.54 9.38 -5.63
CA CYS A 72 10.88 9.20 -6.21
C CYS A 72 11.93 8.98 -5.12
N LYS A 73 11.94 9.81 -4.08
CA LYS A 73 12.85 9.64 -2.92
C LYS A 73 12.64 8.31 -2.21
N LYS A 74 11.39 7.87 -2.02
CA LYS A 74 11.07 6.60 -1.35
C LYS A 74 11.58 5.39 -2.15
N PHE A 75 11.50 5.45 -3.47
CA PHE A 75 11.93 4.36 -4.35
C PHE A 75 13.41 4.47 -4.79
N GLY A 76 14.13 5.51 -4.34
CA GLY A 76 15.53 5.72 -4.73
C GLY A 76 15.72 6.07 -6.21
N ILE A 77 14.69 6.67 -6.82
CA ILE A 77 14.74 7.15 -8.21
C ILE A 77 15.45 8.51 -8.21
N ASP A 78 16.50 8.62 -9.00
CA ASP A 78 17.25 9.87 -9.14
C ASP A 78 16.40 10.92 -9.85
N ASN A 79 16.30 12.10 -9.23
CA ASN A 79 15.56 13.25 -9.73
C ASN A 79 16.46 14.49 -9.84
N SER A 80 17.78 14.31 -9.87
CA SER A 80 18.75 15.40 -9.92
C SER A 80 18.77 16.15 -11.27
N ASP A 81 18.29 15.55 -12.36
CA ASP A 81 18.13 16.21 -13.67
C ASP A 81 16.86 17.09 -13.80
N ARG A 82 16.15 17.35 -12.69
CA ARG A 82 14.83 18.03 -12.69
C ARG A 82 14.88 19.56 -12.73
N ASP A 83 15.99 20.14 -13.20
CA ASP A 83 16.28 21.59 -13.16
C ASP A 83 15.33 22.46 -14.01
N LEU A 84 14.61 21.89 -14.98
CA LEU A 84 13.46 22.53 -15.61
C LEU A 84 12.32 21.52 -15.75
N HIS A 85 11.17 21.87 -15.17
CA HIS A 85 9.96 21.04 -15.14
C HIS A 85 9.45 20.73 -16.54
N GLY A 86 9.99 19.68 -17.15
CA GLY A 86 9.46 19.10 -18.38
C GLY A 86 8.36 18.12 -18.01
N ALA A 87 7.15 18.33 -18.53
CA ALA A 87 6.07 17.33 -18.44
C ALA A 87 6.53 15.94 -18.94
N LEU A 88 7.53 15.91 -19.84
CA LEU A 88 8.16 14.69 -20.30
C LEU A 88 8.97 13.97 -19.20
N ILE A 89 9.83 14.70 -18.49
CA ILE A 89 10.63 14.13 -17.38
C ILE A 89 9.70 13.64 -16.27
N ASP A 90 8.63 14.38 -16.00
CA ASP A 90 7.64 13.99 -15.00
C ASP A 90 6.86 12.75 -15.41
N ALA A 91 6.54 12.59 -16.70
CA ALA A 91 5.92 11.37 -17.23
C ALA A 91 6.85 10.15 -17.10
N ASP A 92 8.15 10.32 -17.36
CA ASP A 92 9.16 9.27 -17.23
C ASP A 92 9.31 8.85 -15.76
N LEU A 93 9.44 9.81 -14.83
CA LEU A 93 9.50 9.54 -13.39
C LEU A 93 8.22 8.85 -12.89
N LEU A 94 7.06 9.31 -13.36
CA LEU A 94 5.77 8.70 -13.03
C LEU A 94 5.70 7.25 -13.48
N ALA A 95 6.24 6.92 -14.66
CA ALA A 95 6.28 5.55 -15.14
C ALA A 95 7.09 4.64 -14.20
N PHE A 96 8.27 5.08 -13.77
CA PHE A 96 9.08 4.33 -12.80
C PHE A 96 8.36 4.17 -11.46
N VAL A 97 7.79 5.25 -10.93
CA VAL A 97 7.01 5.23 -9.69
C VAL A 97 5.81 4.29 -9.79
N TYR A 98 5.08 4.30 -10.91
CA TYR A 98 3.94 3.44 -11.14
C TYR A 98 4.32 1.95 -11.11
N ILE A 99 5.43 1.59 -11.75
CA ILE A 99 5.95 0.21 -11.74
C ILE A 99 6.28 -0.24 -10.30
N GLU A 100 6.88 0.62 -9.50
CA GLU A 100 7.15 0.33 -8.08
C GLU A 100 5.87 0.27 -7.23
N LEU A 101 4.84 1.04 -7.59
CA LEU A 101 3.54 1.01 -6.92
C LEU A 101 2.81 -0.32 -7.14
N ILE A 102 2.83 -0.89 -8.34
CA ILE A 102 2.14 -2.15 -8.67
C ILE A 102 2.84 -3.42 -8.18
N GLY A 103 4.05 -3.32 -7.62
CA GLY A 103 4.77 -4.48 -7.06
C GLY A 103 6.26 -4.53 -7.40
N GLY A 104 6.77 -3.58 -8.19
CA GLY A 104 8.17 -3.53 -8.59
C GLY A 104 8.58 -4.73 -9.45
N LYS A 105 9.90 -4.91 -9.64
CA LYS A 105 10.51 -6.00 -10.43
C LYS A 105 10.50 -7.38 -9.74
N GLN A 106 9.78 -7.56 -8.64
CA GLN A 106 9.74 -8.82 -7.91
C GLN A 106 8.43 -9.56 -8.27
N PRO A 107 8.49 -10.74 -8.91
CA PRO A 107 7.31 -11.56 -9.08
C PRO A 107 6.80 -11.96 -7.69
N ASP A 108 5.54 -11.65 -7.41
CA ASP A 108 4.87 -12.03 -6.19
C ASP A 108 4.99 -13.56 -6.02
N LEU A 109 5.58 -14.00 -4.90
CA LEU A 109 5.71 -15.42 -4.59
C LEU A 109 4.32 -15.93 -4.21
N MET A 110 3.54 -16.29 -5.23
CA MET A 110 2.17 -16.81 -5.11
C MET A 110 2.21 -18.22 -4.48
N GLY A 111 2.39 -18.27 -3.16
CA GLY A 111 2.14 -19.47 -2.35
C GLY A 111 0.63 -19.68 -2.25
N ALA A 112 0.16 -20.82 -2.74
CA ALA A 112 -1.25 -21.18 -2.87
C ALA A 112 -2.08 -20.89 -1.60
N ILE A 113 -2.85 -19.81 -1.65
CA ILE A 113 -3.98 -19.56 -0.75
C ILE A 113 -5.21 -20.14 -1.45
N THR A 114 -5.48 -21.42 -1.22
CA THR A 114 -6.77 -22.02 -1.58
C THR A 114 -7.81 -21.55 -0.57
N SER A 115 -8.50 -20.47 -0.89
CA SER A 115 -9.72 -20.05 -0.18
C SER A 115 -10.88 -20.92 -0.64
N ASP A 116 -11.07 -22.04 0.06
CA ASP A 116 -12.26 -22.87 -0.06
C ASP A 116 -13.47 -22.20 0.62
N ALA A 117 -14.64 -22.50 0.04
CA ALA A 117 -15.99 -22.40 0.60
C ALA A 117 -16.72 -21.04 0.58
N ASN A 118 -17.31 -20.79 -0.58
CA ASN A 118 -18.64 -20.21 -0.76
C ASN A 118 -19.71 -21.10 -0.10
N ASP A 119 -20.58 -20.59 0.79
CA ASP A 119 -22.05 -20.77 0.64
C ASP A 119 -22.89 -20.01 1.70
N LYS A 120 -23.80 -19.18 1.16
CA LYS A 120 -25.18 -18.88 1.58
C LYS A 120 -25.48 -18.67 3.08
N HIS A 121 -26.10 -17.53 3.42
CA HIS A 121 -27.46 -17.58 3.96
C HIS A 121 -28.18 -16.24 3.80
N GLN A 122 -29.46 -16.39 3.50
CA GLN A 122 -30.41 -15.40 3.02
C GLN A 122 -30.84 -14.38 4.08
N ASN A 123 -31.15 -13.20 3.56
CA ASN A 123 -31.87 -12.10 4.15
C ASN A 123 -33.23 -12.55 4.76
N GLN A 124 -33.43 -12.37 6.07
CA GLN A 124 -34.76 -12.17 6.66
C GLN A 124 -34.72 -11.12 7.78
N ASN A 125 -35.38 -10.01 7.46
CA ASN A 125 -35.91 -8.95 8.32
C ASN A 125 -36.39 -9.46 9.70
N LEU A 126 -35.89 -8.88 10.81
CA LEU A 126 -36.60 -8.85 12.09
C LEU A 126 -36.29 -7.54 12.85
N ASN A 127 -37.37 -6.82 13.12
CA ASN A 127 -37.49 -5.53 13.78
C ASN A 127 -37.45 -5.75 15.30
N VAL A 128 -36.51 -5.17 16.06
CA VAL A 128 -36.56 -5.14 17.54
C VAL A 128 -35.96 -3.83 18.10
N SER A 129 -36.69 -3.24 19.04
CA SER A 129 -36.58 -1.93 19.70
C SER A 129 -35.21 -1.52 20.30
N PRO A 130 -34.97 -0.21 20.50
CA PRO A 130 -33.72 0.34 21.01
C PRO A 130 -33.74 0.38 22.54
N ASP A 131 -33.47 -0.73 23.20
CA ASP A 131 -33.15 -0.70 24.63
C ASP A 131 -32.28 -1.90 25.00
N GLN A 132 -31.02 -1.83 24.60
CA GLN A 132 -29.93 -2.67 25.11
C GLN A 132 -28.60 -2.08 24.63
N ALA A 133 -27.96 -1.32 25.51
CA ALA A 133 -26.57 -0.92 25.33
C ALA A 133 -25.70 -2.17 25.14
N PRO A 134 -24.86 -2.27 24.08
CA PRO A 134 -23.97 -3.39 23.93
C PRO A 134 -22.86 -3.29 24.97
N ALA A 135 -22.83 -4.24 25.91
CA ALA A 135 -21.65 -4.52 26.69
C ALA A 135 -20.46 -4.77 25.73
N PRO A 136 -19.23 -4.35 26.08
CA PRO A 136 -18.08 -4.55 25.21
C PRO A 136 -17.91 -6.05 24.97
N ALA A 137 -18.05 -6.45 23.70
CA ALA A 137 -17.77 -7.80 23.26
C ALA A 137 -16.39 -8.20 23.76
N SER A 138 -16.35 -9.13 24.72
CA SER A 138 -15.11 -9.82 25.07
C SER A 138 -14.64 -10.47 23.79
N ARG A 139 -13.53 -9.96 23.24
CA ARG A 139 -12.81 -10.62 22.16
C ARG A 139 -12.48 -12.01 22.68
N ALA A 140 -13.23 -13.01 22.24
CA ALA A 140 -12.90 -14.40 22.47
C ALA A 140 -11.56 -14.64 21.76
N ASP A 141 -10.48 -14.58 22.54
CA ASP A 141 -9.15 -14.95 22.12
C ASP A 141 -9.17 -16.44 21.80
N THR A 142 -9.43 -16.73 20.53
CA THR A 142 -9.39 -18.09 19.98
C THR A 142 -8.10 -18.29 19.19
N SER A 143 -7.04 -17.57 19.54
CA SER A 143 -5.72 -17.96 19.09
C SER A 143 -5.45 -19.36 19.64
N LYS A 144 -5.36 -20.35 18.76
CA LYS A 144 -4.88 -21.69 19.12
C LYS A 144 -3.46 -21.51 19.65
N ILE A 145 -3.32 -21.37 20.97
CA ILE A 145 -2.03 -21.23 21.63
C ILE A 145 -1.24 -22.48 21.28
N ARG A 146 -0.17 -22.30 20.50
CA ARG A 146 0.75 -23.40 20.22
C ARG A 146 1.42 -23.77 21.55
N PRO A 147 1.53 -25.06 21.89
CA PRO A 147 2.21 -25.45 23.12
C PRO A 147 3.64 -24.88 23.10
N PRO A 148 4.11 -24.28 24.21
CA PRO A 148 5.45 -23.73 24.27
C PRO A 148 6.46 -24.85 23.99
N ARG A 149 7.47 -24.55 23.17
CA ARG A 149 8.57 -25.49 22.92
C ARG A 149 9.30 -25.72 24.24
N GLN A 150 9.34 -26.97 24.67
CA GLN A 150 10.11 -27.35 25.86
C GLN A 150 11.59 -27.42 25.50
N PHE A 151 12.41 -26.67 26.23
CA PHE A 151 13.86 -26.79 26.20
C PHE A 151 14.27 -27.50 27.49
N PRO A 152 14.49 -28.83 27.48
CA PRO A 152 14.99 -29.53 28.65
C PRO A 152 16.38 -28.98 28.97
N GLN A 153 16.61 -28.61 30.24
CA GLN A 153 17.93 -28.18 30.70
C GLN A 153 18.84 -29.40 30.77
N ASP A 154 20.00 -29.31 30.14
CA ASP A 154 21.01 -30.37 30.21
C ASP A 154 21.70 -30.35 31.58
N ALA A 155 22.16 -31.51 32.06
CA ALA A 155 22.82 -31.64 33.36
C ALA A 155 24.10 -30.80 33.43
N ASP A 156 24.80 -30.68 32.30
CA ASP A 156 26.02 -29.88 32.16
C ASP A 156 25.73 -28.37 32.24
N GLU A 157 24.60 -27.91 31.69
CA GLU A 157 24.18 -26.50 31.74
C GLU A 157 23.82 -26.06 33.16
N LEU A 158 23.19 -26.94 33.94
CA LEU A 158 22.86 -26.71 35.35
C LEU A 158 24.13 -26.55 36.20
N ALA A 159 25.14 -27.41 35.98
CA ALA A 159 26.41 -27.33 36.71
C ALA A 159 27.18 -26.05 36.38
N ALA A 160 27.23 -25.65 35.10
CA ALA A 160 27.84 -24.41 34.67
C ALA A 160 27.12 -23.18 35.26
N HIS A 161 25.79 -23.21 35.30
CA HIS A 161 24.98 -22.14 35.89
C HIS A 161 25.20 -22.01 37.40
N GLN A 162 25.34 -23.12 38.14
CA GLN A 162 25.66 -23.09 39.58
C GLN A 162 27.04 -22.49 39.85
N GLN A 163 28.04 -22.86 39.06
CA GLN A 163 29.39 -22.27 39.15
C GLN A 163 29.36 -20.76 38.87
N PHE A 164 28.57 -20.34 37.87
CA PHE A 164 28.39 -18.94 37.54
C PHE A 164 27.73 -18.16 38.68
N ILE A 165 26.65 -18.68 39.27
CA ILE A 165 25.99 -18.04 40.43
C ILE A 165 26.94 -17.92 41.63
N ALA A 166 27.79 -18.92 41.87
CA ALA A 166 28.78 -18.89 42.94
C ALA A 166 29.83 -17.77 42.76
N SER A 167 30.08 -17.34 41.51
CA SER A 167 30.97 -16.21 41.21
C SER A 167 30.35 -14.83 41.49
N ILE A 168 29.03 -14.75 41.68
CA ILE A 168 28.30 -13.49 41.84
C ILE A 168 28.03 -13.22 43.32
N ASN A 169 28.54 -12.10 43.83
CA ASN A 169 28.27 -11.66 45.20
C ASN A 169 26.83 -11.12 45.35
N ALA A 170 26.12 -11.54 46.40
CA ALA A 170 24.72 -11.21 46.69
C ALA A 170 23.70 -11.63 45.61
N SER A 171 23.84 -12.84 45.05
CA SER A 171 22.89 -13.34 44.05
C SER A 171 21.50 -13.61 44.64
N ILE A 172 20.47 -13.03 44.01
CA ILE A 172 19.05 -13.25 44.39
C ILE A 172 18.57 -14.67 44.08
N TRP A 173 19.27 -15.38 43.19
CA TRP A 173 18.93 -16.73 42.75
C TRP A 173 19.15 -17.80 43.83
N GLN A 174 20.08 -17.58 44.77
CA GLN A 174 20.26 -18.46 45.93
C GLN A 174 19.03 -18.51 46.84
N LYS A 175 18.14 -17.51 46.78
CA LYS A 175 16.92 -17.45 47.60
C LYS A 175 15.78 -18.34 47.08
N TYR A 176 15.86 -18.82 45.83
CA TYR A 176 14.78 -19.53 45.15
C TYR A 176 15.10 -21.00 44.82
N GLN A 177 16.22 -21.55 45.31
CA GLN A 177 16.68 -22.93 45.03
C GLN A 177 16.19 -24.02 46.02
N SER A 178 15.08 -23.79 46.73
CA SER A 178 14.46 -24.78 47.65
C SER A 178 13.49 -25.73 46.95
#